data_AF-A0A1G7BYD2-F1
#
_entry.id   AF-A0A1G7BYD2-F1
#
_cell.length_a   1.000
_cell.length_b   1.000
_cell.length_c   1.000
_cell.angle_alpha   90.00
_cell.angle_beta   90.00
_cell.angle_gamma   90.00
#
_symmetry.space_group_name_H-M   'P 1'
#
loop_
_entity.id
_entity.type
_entity.pdbx_description
1 polymer ?
#
loop_
_entity_poly.entity_id
_entity_poly.type
_entity_poly.pdbx_seq_one_letter_code
_entity_poly.pdbx_strand_id
1 'polypeptide(L)'
;METATPPTPPRTRPAGPVRLLLVLALLVLSPIGAEYLSGYDDSTGNPLALLGGLFVFIPLYGAAAVLIREAARRFGIDWGGVLTMGAAFGIVEAGLIDQAMFSHNYRDIPYWQDLVGPTWIEPLGFGAASSLGWIIGHMVMSITAPIVLAEGLSPRLADRPWLRAPGLIATALLYLAGAWTVLRWHYDTESDHASAGQLIGAAAVALALVVLAFAFGRRKAERVERRIPPLWAIGAAAFAAICTVGLDSTWAGVALIAAALGAVAVGAAYFARSTAWGRRQVAALAVGALLAQAFLGFFTEPLGGVDPVAKYGHNVAATLLVLALGAWALRRTR
;
A
#
# COMPACT_ATOMS: atom_id res chain seq x y z
N MET A 1 33.12 -53.99 -8.66
CA MET A 1 31.76 -53.44 -8.44
C MET A 1 31.96 -52.04 -7.91
N GLU A 2 31.99 -51.06 -8.82
CA GLU A 2 32.41 -49.68 -8.55
C GLU A 2 31.19 -48.90 -8.05
N THR A 3 31.23 -48.46 -6.79
CA THR A 3 30.15 -47.69 -6.16
C THR A 3 30.14 -46.26 -6.71
N ALA A 4 29.22 -45.98 -7.62
CA ALA A 4 28.99 -44.64 -8.14
C ALA A 4 28.53 -43.69 -7.02
N THR A 5 29.32 -42.67 -6.73
CA THR A 5 28.97 -41.54 -5.87
C THR A 5 27.71 -40.83 -6.40
N PRO A 6 26.72 -40.50 -5.55
CA PRO A 6 25.53 -39.77 -5.99
C PRO A 6 25.90 -38.37 -6.50
N PRO A 7 25.20 -37.85 -7.52
CA PRO A 7 25.48 -36.54 -8.07
C PRO A 7 25.26 -35.46 -7.01
N THR A 8 26.28 -34.63 -6.79
CA THR A 8 26.21 -33.43 -5.94
C THR A 8 25.03 -32.57 -6.39
N PRO A 9 24.10 -32.16 -5.50
CA PRO A 9 23.00 -31.31 -5.88
C PRO A 9 23.52 -30.01 -6.51
N PRO A 10 22.87 -29.48 -7.55
CA PRO A 10 23.35 -28.28 -8.24
C PRO A 10 23.44 -27.12 -7.24
N ARG A 11 24.65 -26.53 -7.14
CA ARG A 11 24.90 -25.33 -6.34
C ARG A 11 23.85 -24.27 -6.72
N THR A 12 22.92 -24.00 -5.81
CA THR A 12 21.91 -22.95 -6.02
C THR A 12 22.64 -21.62 -6.25
N ARG A 13 22.46 -21.01 -7.43
CA ARG A 13 23.01 -19.69 -7.74
C ARG A 13 22.78 -18.72 -6.57
N PRO A 14 23.75 -17.84 -6.24
CA PRO A 14 23.57 -16.88 -5.16
C PRO A 14 22.36 -16.00 -5.46
N ALA A 15 21.36 -16.06 -4.57
CA ALA A 15 20.12 -15.29 -4.70
C ALA A 15 20.31 -13.78 -4.44
N GLY A 16 21.54 -13.31 -4.19
CA GLY A 16 21.87 -11.93 -3.83
C GLY A 16 21.36 -10.89 -4.83
N PRO A 17 21.74 -10.96 -6.13
CA PRO A 17 21.30 -9.99 -7.13
C PRO A 17 19.78 -9.94 -7.30
N VAL A 18 19.12 -11.11 -7.24
CA VAL A 18 17.65 -11.19 -7.32
C VAL A 18 17.01 -10.53 -6.11
N ARG A 19 17.51 -10.77 -4.89
CA ARG A 19 17.00 -10.12 -3.68
C ARG A 19 17.12 -8.60 -3.74
N LEU A 20 18.25 -8.10 -4.23
CA LEU A 20 18.43 -6.66 -4.42
C LEU A 20 17.41 -6.09 -5.41
N LEU A 21 17.19 -6.76 -6.55
CA LEU A 21 16.17 -6.35 -7.52
C LEU A 21 14.76 -6.32 -6.92
N LEU A 22 14.40 -7.29 -6.07
CA LEU A 22 13.10 -7.29 -5.38
C LEU A 22 12.93 -6.13 -4.42
N VAL A 23 14.00 -5.78 -3.68
CA VAL A 23 14.01 -4.62 -2.78
C VAL A 23 13.87 -3.33 -3.59
N LEU A 24 14.69 -3.15 -4.63
CA LEU A 24 14.63 -1.96 -5.50
C LEU A 24 13.26 -1.83 -6.18
N ALA A 25 12.68 -2.95 -6.65
CA ALA A 25 11.35 -2.93 -7.22
C ALA A 25 10.30 -2.49 -6.20
N LEU A 26 10.34 -3.00 -4.97
CA LEU A 26 9.39 -2.60 -3.93
C LEU A 26 9.57 -1.14 -3.50
N LEU A 27 10.82 -0.68 -3.40
CA LEU A 27 11.16 0.71 -3.11
C LEU A 27 10.52 1.69 -4.11
N VAL A 28 10.38 1.29 -5.38
CA VAL A 28 9.81 2.12 -6.46
C VAL A 28 8.32 1.88 -6.67
N LEU A 29 7.83 0.64 -6.58
CA LEU A 29 6.42 0.32 -6.78
C LEU A 29 5.53 0.94 -5.70
N SER A 30 6.03 1.05 -4.47
CA SER A 30 5.32 1.63 -3.34
C SER A 30 4.94 3.10 -3.55
N PRO A 31 5.88 4.02 -3.84
CA PRO A 31 5.54 5.42 -4.10
C PRO A 31 4.74 5.63 -5.39
N ILE A 32 4.95 4.81 -6.43
CA ILE A 32 4.09 4.85 -7.63
C ILE A 32 2.63 4.55 -7.25
N GLY A 33 2.43 3.53 -6.41
CA GLY A 33 1.10 3.16 -5.93
C GLY A 33 0.46 4.25 -5.06
N ALA A 34 1.26 4.88 -4.19
CA ALA A 34 0.81 5.92 -3.28
C ALA A 34 0.42 7.22 -4.00
N GLU A 35 1.29 7.72 -4.87
CA GLU A 35 1.23 9.10 -5.35
C GLU A 35 0.92 9.22 -6.83
N TYR A 36 1.46 8.31 -7.67
CA TYR A 36 1.43 8.51 -9.12
C TYR A 36 0.21 7.89 -9.79
N LEU A 37 -0.36 6.82 -9.23
CA LEU A 37 -1.55 6.19 -9.82
C LEU A 37 -2.80 7.07 -9.81
N SER A 38 -2.96 7.93 -8.79
CA SER A 38 -4.08 8.88 -8.69
C SER A 38 -3.94 10.05 -9.66
N GLY A 39 -2.71 10.42 -10.04
CA GLY A 39 -2.48 11.59 -10.90
C GLY A 39 -3.04 12.89 -10.33
N TYR A 40 -3.09 13.01 -9.00
CA TYR A 40 -3.72 14.14 -8.30
C TYR A 40 -2.78 15.32 -8.09
N ASP A 41 -1.46 15.13 -8.19
CA ASP A 41 -0.47 16.15 -7.84
C ASP A 41 -0.02 16.96 -9.06
N ASP A 42 0.60 18.11 -8.85
CA ASP A 42 1.06 19.01 -9.93
C ASP A 42 2.22 18.41 -10.75
N SER A 43 2.90 17.39 -10.21
CA SER A 43 3.90 16.58 -10.89
C SER A 43 3.34 15.67 -11.99
N THR A 44 2.02 15.52 -12.07
CA THR A 44 1.34 14.65 -13.03
C THR A 44 1.71 15.01 -14.47
N GLY A 45 1.99 13.99 -15.29
CA GLY A 45 2.43 14.17 -16.67
C GLY A 45 3.84 14.72 -16.88
N ASN A 46 4.60 15.04 -15.82
CA ASN A 46 5.97 15.58 -15.93
C ASN A 46 7.02 14.54 -15.47
N PRO A 47 7.73 13.86 -16.38
CA PRO A 47 8.68 12.81 -16.02
C PRO A 47 9.82 13.26 -15.12
N LEU A 48 10.32 14.49 -15.28
CA LEU A 48 11.42 15.00 -14.45
C LEU A 48 10.94 15.29 -13.02
N ALA A 49 9.74 15.86 -12.87
CA ALA A 49 9.13 16.09 -11.55
C ALA A 49 8.84 14.76 -10.85
N LEU A 50 8.29 13.77 -11.55
CA LEU A 50 8.04 12.43 -11.01
C LEU A 50 9.34 11.72 -10.60
N LEU A 51 10.42 11.85 -11.37
CA LEU A 51 11.72 11.32 -10.96
C LEU A 51 12.28 12.07 -9.74
N GLY A 52 12.08 13.39 -9.68
CA GLY A 52 12.41 14.23 -8.52
C GLY A 52 11.66 13.79 -7.25
N GLY A 53 10.35 13.59 -7.34
CA GLY A 53 9.50 13.16 -6.23
C GLY A 53 9.92 11.81 -5.64
N LEU A 54 10.43 10.89 -6.47
CA LEU A 54 10.93 9.60 -5.99
C LEU A 54 12.09 9.72 -5.00
N PHE A 55 12.88 10.80 -5.03
CA PHE A 55 13.92 11.01 -4.01
C PHE A 55 13.35 11.20 -2.60
N VAL A 56 12.12 11.70 -2.47
CA VAL A 56 11.40 11.85 -1.19
C VAL A 56 10.53 10.63 -0.92
N PHE A 57 9.79 10.18 -1.94
CA PHE A 57 8.79 9.12 -1.80
C PHE A 57 9.37 7.71 -1.68
N ILE A 58 10.57 7.43 -2.23
CA ILE A 58 11.26 6.15 -1.99
C ILE A 58 11.61 5.99 -0.50
N PRO A 59 12.26 6.98 0.15
CA PRO A 59 12.44 6.95 1.59
C PRO A 59 11.15 6.80 2.38
N LEU A 60 10.12 7.58 2.06
CA LEU A 60 8.89 7.62 2.84
C LEU A 60 8.05 6.34 2.69
N TYR A 61 7.66 5.99 1.46
CA TYR A 61 6.77 4.87 1.17
C TYR A 61 7.54 3.57 0.92
N GLY A 62 8.53 3.64 0.03
CA GLY A 62 9.30 2.48 -0.40
C GLY A 62 9.99 1.77 0.76
N ALA A 63 10.69 2.52 1.61
CA ALA A 63 11.41 1.95 2.74
C ALA A 63 10.45 1.33 3.76
N ALA A 64 9.32 1.99 4.05
CA ALA A 64 8.28 1.44 4.92
C ALA A 64 7.71 0.13 4.38
N ALA A 65 7.38 0.06 3.08
CA ALA A 65 6.89 -1.16 2.45
C ALA A 65 7.89 -2.32 2.55
N VAL A 66 9.20 -2.05 2.35
CA VAL A 66 10.26 -3.04 2.53
C VAL A 66 10.34 -3.51 3.99
N LEU A 67 10.27 -2.60 4.98
CA LEU A 67 10.33 -2.95 6.40
C LEU A 67 9.13 -3.80 6.83
N ILE A 68 7.92 -3.40 6.45
CA ILE A 68 6.67 -4.15 6.73
C ILE A 68 6.76 -5.55 6.12
N ARG A 69 7.21 -5.65 4.88
CA ARG A 69 7.43 -6.94 4.20
C ARG A 69 8.46 -7.80 4.92
N GLU A 70 9.59 -7.22 5.29
CA GLU A 70 10.65 -7.95 6.00
C GLU A 70 10.17 -8.44 7.37
N ALA A 71 9.44 -7.63 8.12
CA ALA A 71 8.80 -8.03 9.37
C ALA A 71 7.86 -9.21 9.13
N ALA A 72 6.97 -9.10 8.14
CA ALA A 72 6.02 -10.16 7.85
C ALA A 72 6.69 -11.50 7.54
N ARG A 73 7.75 -11.51 6.73
CA ARG A 73 8.46 -12.75 6.38
C ARG A 73 9.36 -13.30 7.48
N ARG A 74 9.86 -12.45 8.39
CA ARG A 74 10.67 -12.89 9.53
C ARG A 74 9.83 -13.48 10.66
N PHE A 75 8.65 -12.91 10.90
CA PHE A 75 7.78 -13.31 12.00
C PHE A 75 6.63 -14.23 11.58
N GLY A 76 6.54 -14.56 10.29
CA GLY A 76 5.51 -15.44 9.75
C GLY A 76 4.12 -14.82 9.80
N ILE A 77 4.03 -13.51 9.56
CA ILE A 77 2.78 -12.76 9.54
C ILE A 77 2.09 -12.98 8.19
N ASP A 78 0.79 -13.26 8.24
CA ASP A 78 -0.08 -13.45 7.09
C ASP A 78 -0.50 -12.12 6.43
N TRP A 79 -1.36 -12.20 5.41
CA TRP A 79 -1.85 -11.01 4.70
C TRP A 79 -2.77 -10.13 5.54
N GLY A 80 -3.49 -10.68 6.52
CA GLY A 80 -4.30 -9.90 7.44
C GLY A 80 -3.42 -9.01 8.32
N GLY A 81 -2.32 -9.55 8.83
CA GLY A 81 -1.33 -8.77 9.56
C GLY A 81 -0.57 -7.76 8.68
N VAL A 82 -0.27 -8.09 7.43
CA VAL A 82 0.32 -7.11 6.48
C VAL A 82 -0.61 -5.94 6.21
N LEU A 83 -1.90 -6.20 5.95
CA LEU A 83 -2.92 -5.16 5.80
C LEU A 83 -3.02 -4.30 7.06
N THR A 84 -3.03 -4.94 8.24
CA THR A 84 -3.10 -4.23 9.53
C THR A 84 -1.88 -3.33 9.76
N MET A 85 -0.67 -3.79 9.41
CA MET A 85 0.54 -2.96 9.44
C MET A 85 0.50 -1.82 8.41
N GLY A 86 -0.08 -2.06 7.22
CA GLY A 86 -0.32 -1.02 6.23
C GLY A 86 -1.32 0.04 6.71
N ALA A 87 -2.35 -0.35 7.46
CA ALA A 87 -3.27 0.59 8.09
C ALA A 87 -2.58 1.41 9.19
N ALA A 88 -1.72 0.77 10.00
CA ALA A 88 -0.89 1.47 10.98
C ALA A 88 0.03 2.50 10.30
N PHE A 89 0.63 2.12 9.18
CA PHE A 89 1.42 3.03 8.36
C PHE A 89 0.61 4.22 7.85
N GLY A 90 -0.62 3.99 7.37
CA GLY A 90 -1.50 5.10 6.95
C GLY A 90 -1.83 6.10 8.07
N ILE A 91 -1.95 5.64 9.32
CA ILE A 91 -2.12 6.53 10.48
C ILE A 91 -0.82 7.28 10.80
N VAL A 92 0.32 6.62 10.68
CA VAL A 92 1.63 7.26 10.91
C VAL A 92 1.87 8.36 9.87
N GLU A 93 1.66 8.07 8.58
CA GLU A 93 1.83 9.06 7.51
C GLU A 93 0.87 10.24 7.68
N ALA A 94 -0.44 9.98 7.60
CA ALA A 94 -1.46 11.03 7.59
C ALA A 94 -1.63 11.74 8.95
N GLY A 95 -1.27 11.08 10.06
CA GLY A 95 -1.50 11.56 11.41
C GLY A 95 -0.26 12.09 12.12
N LEU A 96 0.89 11.44 11.98
CA LEU A 96 2.11 11.80 12.73
C LEU A 96 3.12 12.57 11.87
N ILE A 97 3.20 12.27 10.58
CA ILE A 97 4.23 12.82 9.69
C ILE A 97 3.71 14.07 8.99
N ASP A 98 2.69 13.94 8.16
CA ASP A 98 2.15 15.08 7.39
C ASP A 98 1.00 15.80 8.13
N GLN A 99 0.45 15.17 9.17
CA GLN A 99 -0.61 15.68 10.04
C GLN A 99 -1.88 16.16 9.30
N ALA A 100 -2.03 15.80 8.02
CA ALA A 100 -3.17 16.17 7.19
C ALA A 100 -4.48 15.68 7.80
N MET A 101 -4.45 14.55 8.52
CA MET A 101 -5.59 13.96 9.21
C MET A 101 -6.28 14.93 10.19
N PHE A 102 -5.52 15.84 10.77
CA PHE A 102 -5.94 16.70 11.87
C PHE A 102 -6.11 18.16 11.47
N SER A 103 -6.06 18.47 10.17
CA SER A 103 -6.06 19.82 9.65
C SER A 103 -7.38 20.21 8.95
N HIS A 104 -7.85 21.43 9.20
CA HIS A 104 -8.96 22.04 8.45
C HIS A 104 -8.48 22.80 7.21
N ASN A 105 -7.17 23.08 7.08
CA ASN A 105 -6.56 23.63 5.89
C ASN A 105 -5.17 23.03 5.67
N TYR A 106 -4.97 22.34 4.56
CA TYR A 106 -3.71 21.67 4.24
C TYR A 106 -3.26 22.03 2.83
N ARG A 107 -2.01 22.52 2.71
CA ARG A 107 -1.34 22.88 1.45
C ARG A 107 -2.15 23.85 0.57
N ASP A 108 -2.97 24.70 1.19
CA ASP A 108 -3.91 25.61 0.51
C ASP A 108 -4.80 24.92 -0.55
N ILE A 109 -5.12 23.64 -0.33
CA ILE A 109 -5.96 22.86 -1.26
C ILE A 109 -7.41 23.40 -1.18
N PRO A 110 -7.98 23.95 -2.27
CA PRO A 110 -9.26 24.68 -2.20
C PRO A 110 -10.46 23.86 -1.73
N TYR A 111 -10.44 22.55 -1.99
CA TYR A 111 -11.51 21.62 -1.64
C TYR A 111 -11.26 20.88 -0.31
N TRP A 112 -10.23 21.24 0.46
CA TRP A 112 -9.83 20.51 1.66
C TRP A 112 -10.96 20.43 2.70
N GLN A 113 -11.65 21.55 2.94
CA GLN A 113 -12.77 21.56 3.90
C GLN A 113 -13.95 20.71 3.44
N ASP A 114 -14.24 20.67 2.13
CA ASP A 114 -15.29 19.81 1.59
C ASP A 114 -14.93 18.32 1.71
N LEU A 115 -13.62 18.01 1.71
CA LEU A 115 -13.11 16.67 1.92
C LEU A 115 -13.25 16.22 3.39
N VAL A 116 -12.87 17.06 4.36
CA VAL A 116 -12.78 16.67 5.78
C VAL A 116 -14.00 17.04 6.63
N GLY A 117 -14.66 18.15 6.31
CA GLY A 117 -15.74 18.75 7.09
C GLY A 117 -17.01 17.89 7.24
N PRO A 118 -17.51 17.22 6.17
CA PRO A 118 -18.79 16.51 6.23
C PRO A 118 -18.87 15.37 7.26
N THR A 119 -17.72 14.85 7.70
CA THR A 119 -17.62 13.77 8.68
C THR A 119 -16.62 14.09 9.79
N TRP A 120 -16.43 15.39 10.08
CA TRP A 120 -15.55 15.84 11.15
C TRP A 120 -16.09 15.39 12.52
N ILE A 121 -15.21 14.82 13.35
CA ILE A 121 -15.57 14.32 14.69
C ILE A 121 -14.96 15.24 15.75
N GLU A 122 -15.78 16.05 16.40
CA GLU A 122 -15.39 16.75 17.63
C GLU A 122 -15.62 15.86 18.87
N PRO A 123 -14.75 15.91 19.89
CA PRO A 123 -13.55 16.75 20.01
C PRO A 123 -12.25 16.09 19.46
N LEU A 124 -12.35 14.98 18.72
CA LEU A 124 -11.16 14.23 18.23
C LEU A 124 -10.38 14.97 17.14
N GLY A 125 -11.06 15.82 16.37
CA GLY A 125 -10.47 16.74 15.40
C GLY A 125 -9.96 16.06 14.14
N PHE A 126 -10.73 15.15 13.54
CA PHE A 126 -10.43 14.59 12.21
C PHE A 126 -11.71 14.27 11.43
N GLY A 127 -11.61 14.25 10.10
CA GLY A 127 -12.69 13.84 9.19
C GLY A 127 -12.71 12.32 8.99
N ALA A 128 -13.81 11.65 9.34
CA ALA A 128 -13.88 10.18 9.30
C ALA A 128 -13.74 9.60 7.88
N ALA A 129 -14.40 10.21 6.88
CA ALA A 129 -14.36 9.75 5.50
C ALA A 129 -12.95 9.88 4.89
N SER A 130 -12.32 11.05 5.02
CA SER A 130 -10.98 11.33 4.52
C SER A 130 -9.94 10.45 5.21
N SER A 131 -10.03 10.32 6.54
CA SER A 131 -9.14 9.45 7.33
C SER A 131 -9.24 7.99 6.89
N LEU A 132 -10.46 7.50 6.70
CA LEU A 132 -10.67 6.16 6.17
C LEU A 132 -10.04 6.00 4.78
N GLY A 133 -10.25 6.98 3.89
CA GLY A 133 -9.66 7.02 2.56
C GLY A 133 -8.13 6.98 2.57
N TRP A 134 -7.47 7.84 3.36
CA TRP A 134 -6.01 7.87 3.49
C TRP A 134 -5.45 6.56 4.07
N ILE A 135 -6.08 6.02 5.12
CA ILE A 135 -5.68 4.73 5.71
C ILE A 135 -5.78 3.61 4.67
N ILE A 136 -6.87 3.55 3.90
CA ILE A 136 -7.05 2.54 2.85
C ILE A 136 -6.03 2.72 1.72
N GLY A 137 -5.83 3.97 1.27
CA GLY A 137 -4.86 4.33 0.23
C GLY A 137 -3.46 3.84 0.61
N HIS A 138 -3.01 4.16 1.83
CA HIS A 138 -1.72 3.68 2.30
C HIS A 138 -1.69 2.17 2.49
N MET A 139 -2.69 1.59 3.16
CA MET A 139 -2.78 0.15 3.42
C MET A 139 -2.67 -0.68 2.15
N VAL A 140 -3.39 -0.30 1.10
CA VAL A 140 -3.52 -1.09 -0.13
C VAL A 140 -2.55 -0.61 -1.19
N MET A 141 -2.59 0.67 -1.56
CA MET A 141 -1.88 1.20 -2.74
C MET A 141 -0.39 1.40 -2.47
N SER A 142 -0.02 1.88 -1.28
CA SER A 142 1.40 2.12 -0.95
C SER A 142 2.10 0.89 -0.37
N ILE A 143 1.39 0.03 0.38
CA ILE A 143 2.00 -1.10 1.09
C ILE A 143 1.64 -2.45 0.46
N THR A 144 0.38 -2.89 0.59
CA THR A 144 0.05 -4.30 0.37
C THR A 144 0.15 -4.70 -1.10
N ALA A 145 -0.42 -3.93 -2.02
CA ALA A 145 -0.39 -4.26 -3.45
C ALA A 145 1.03 -4.20 -4.04
N PRO A 146 1.87 -3.20 -3.74
CA PRO A 146 3.28 -3.20 -4.12
C PRO A 146 4.06 -4.42 -3.61
N ILE A 147 3.84 -4.83 -2.35
CA ILE A 147 4.46 -6.05 -1.79
C ILE A 147 4.03 -7.28 -2.60
N VAL A 148 2.73 -7.41 -2.94
CA VAL A 148 2.20 -8.52 -3.74
C VAL A 148 2.85 -8.57 -5.13
N LEU A 149 2.95 -7.42 -5.81
CA LEU A 149 3.59 -7.34 -7.12
C LEU A 149 5.09 -7.67 -7.05
N ALA A 150 5.81 -7.11 -6.08
CA ALA A 150 7.23 -7.38 -5.88
C ALA A 150 7.49 -8.86 -5.57
N GLU A 151 6.68 -9.48 -4.71
CA GLU A 151 6.77 -10.92 -4.44
C GLU A 151 6.42 -11.78 -5.65
N GLY A 152 5.47 -11.33 -6.47
CA GLY A 152 5.19 -11.90 -7.78
C GLY A 152 6.44 -11.97 -8.66
N LEU A 153 7.45 -11.11 -8.40
CA LEU A 153 8.68 -11.10 -9.15
C LEU A 153 9.62 -12.27 -8.96
N SER A 154 9.52 -12.91 -7.81
CA SER A 154 10.22 -14.16 -7.58
C SER A 154 9.44 -14.99 -6.58
N PRO A 155 8.50 -15.83 -7.04
CA PRO A 155 7.73 -16.70 -6.16
C PRO A 155 8.61 -17.58 -5.26
N ARG A 156 9.80 -17.96 -5.75
CA ARG A 156 10.82 -18.72 -5.00
C ARG A 156 11.35 -17.98 -3.77
N LEU A 157 11.41 -16.65 -3.81
CA LEU A 157 11.97 -15.80 -2.75
C LEU A 157 10.90 -15.03 -1.98
N ALA A 158 9.64 -15.17 -2.36
CA ALA A 158 8.56 -14.38 -1.80
C ALA A 158 8.28 -14.68 -0.31
N ASP A 159 8.43 -15.94 0.12
CA ASP A 159 8.29 -16.32 1.55
C ASP A 159 9.62 -16.23 2.34
N ARG A 160 10.64 -15.57 1.79
CA ARG A 160 11.97 -15.49 2.41
C ARG A 160 12.34 -14.02 2.68
N PRO A 161 12.91 -13.67 3.85
CA PRO A 161 13.48 -12.35 4.09
C PRO A 161 14.51 -12.01 3.00
N TRP A 162 14.45 -10.81 2.41
CA TRP A 162 15.32 -10.34 1.33
C TRP A 162 16.58 -9.68 1.84
N LEU A 163 16.50 -8.98 2.97
CA LEU A 163 17.61 -8.23 3.55
C LEU A 163 18.31 -9.03 4.65
N ARG A 164 19.51 -8.57 5.01
CA ARG A 164 20.20 -8.94 6.26
C ARG A 164 20.11 -7.75 7.23
N ALA A 165 20.62 -7.89 8.46
CA ALA A 165 20.58 -6.83 9.46
C ALA A 165 21.14 -5.48 8.94
N PRO A 166 22.27 -5.39 8.21
CA PRO A 166 22.75 -4.10 7.69
C PRO A 166 21.76 -3.46 6.70
N GLY A 167 21.14 -4.27 5.84
CA GLY A 167 20.12 -3.79 4.90
C GLY A 167 18.88 -3.29 5.62
N LEU A 168 18.42 -4.00 6.66
CA LEU A 168 17.29 -3.55 7.48
C LEU A 168 17.57 -2.22 8.17
N ILE A 169 18.75 -2.08 8.78
CA ILE A 169 19.15 -0.84 9.45
C ILE A 169 19.20 0.30 8.43
N ALA A 170 19.81 0.09 7.27
CA ALA A 170 19.87 1.09 6.21
C ALA A 170 18.46 1.50 5.74
N THR A 171 17.55 0.54 5.53
CA THR A 171 16.16 0.83 5.15
C THR A 171 15.40 1.57 6.28
N ALA A 172 15.62 1.22 7.55
CA ALA A 172 15.01 1.92 8.68
C ALA A 172 15.49 3.36 8.79
N LEU A 173 16.80 3.60 8.66
CA LEU A 173 17.36 4.95 8.64
C LEU A 173 16.85 5.76 7.44
N LEU A 174 16.72 5.11 6.27
CA LEU A 174 16.15 5.73 5.08
C LEU A 174 14.70 6.17 5.32
N TYR A 175 13.87 5.30 5.92
CA TYR A 175 12.50 5.65 6.30
C TYR A 175 12.45 6.85 7.26
N LEU A 176 13.24 6.79 8.34
CA LEU A 176 13.29 7.86 9.33
C LEU A 176 13.75 9.19 8.73
N ALA A 177 14.70 9.16 7.78
CA ALA A 177 15.12 10.36 7.07
C ALA A 177 14.00 10.94 6.17
N GLY A 178 13.27 10.08 5.46
CA GLY A 178 12.09 10.46 4.67
C GLY A 178 10.99 11.09 5.53
N ALA A 179 10.57 10.38 6.58
CA ALA A 179 9.58 10.84 7.55
C ALA A 179 9.97 12.16 8.20
N TRP A 180 11.24 12.30 8.62
CA TRP A 180 11.74 13.55 9.19
C TRP A 180 11.72 14.70 8.19
N THR A 181 12.05 14.44 6.92
CA THR A 181 12.06 15.46 5.87
C THR A 181 10.65 16.01 5.64
N VAL A 182 9.65 15.12 5.52
CA VAL A 182 8.25 15.52 5.32
C VAL A 182 7.68 16.21 6.55
N LEU A 183 7.93 15.67 7.76
CA LEU A 183 7.50 16.31 9.00
C LEU A 183 8.13 17.70 9.17
N ARG A 184 9.40 17.86 8.83
CA ARG A 184 10.09 19.15 8.91
C ARG A 184 9.48 20.15 7.92
N TRP A 185 9.19 19.69 6.71
CA TRP A 185 8.53 20.48 5.67
C TRP A 185 7.13 20.92 6.12
N HIS A 186 6.33 20.00 6.68
CA HIS A 186 5.03 20.31 7.29
C HIS A 186 5.12 21.43 8.33
N TYR A 187 6.05 21.32 9.27
CA TYR A 187 6.28 22.36 10.29
C TYR A 187 6.78 23.70 9.72
N ASP A 188 7.35 23.72 8.52
CA ASP A 188 7.83 24.93 7.86
C ASP A 188 6.77 25.59 6.97
N THR A 189 5.83 24.82 6.41
CA THR A 189 4.86 25.32 5.42
C THR A 189 3.44 25.43 5.94
N GLU A 190 3.03 24.58 6.88
CA GLU A 190 1.66 24.52 7.35
C GLU A 190 1.47 25.33 8.65
N SER A 191 0.28 25.89 8.82
CA SER A 191 -0.08 26.64 10.04
C SER A 191 -0.81 25.76 11.07
N ASP A 192 -1.63 24.83 10.57
CA ASP A 192 -2.35 23.86 11.39
C ASP A 192 -1.42 22.70 11.78
N HIS A 193 -1.35 22.43 13.08
CA HIS A 193 -0.55 21.35 13.64
C HIS A 193 -1.39 20.50 14.58
N ALA A 194 -1.18 19.19 14.50
CA ALA A 194 -1.84 18.25 15.39
C ALA A 194 -1.50 18.56 16.86
N SER A 195 -2.52 18.60 17.70
CA SER A 195 -2.36 18.73 19.14
C SER A 195 -1.60 17.53 19.72
N ALA A 196 -1.01 17.71 20.91
CA ALA A 196 -0.35 16.61 21.61
C ALA A 196 -1.29 15.40 21.83
N GLY A 197 -2.58 15.66 22.08
CA GLY A 197 -3.60 14.60 22.23
C GLY A 197 -3.82 13.81 20.94
N GLN A 198 -3.90 14.48 19.79
CA GLN A 198 -4.03 13.83 18.48
C GLN A 198 -2.79 13.01 18.15
N LEU A 199 -1.58 13.54 18.37
CA LEU A 199 -0.33 12.82 18.15
C LEU A 199 -0.21 11.57 19.05
N ILE A 200 -0.52 11.69 20.35
CA ILE A 200 -0.52 10.55 21.28
C ILE A 200 -1.57 9.51 20.86
N GLY A 201 -2.77 9.96 20.48
CA GLY A 201 -3.85 9.10 20.02
C GLY A 201 -3.48 8.32 18.76
N ALA A 202 -2.99 9.01 17.73
CA ALA A 202 -2.54 8.40 16.48
C ALA A 202 -1.41 7.39 16.72
N ALA A 203 -0.41 7.75 17.53
CA ALA A 203 0.67 6.83 17.90
C ALA A 203 0.16 5.60 18.66
N ALA A 204 -0.78 5.77 19.60
CA ALA A 204 -1.38 4.67 20.35
C ALA A 204 -2.17 3.73 19.44
N VAL A 205 -2.97 4.25 18.51
CA VAL A 205 -3.75 3.44 17.55
C VAL A 205 -2.82 2.72 16.58
N ALA A 206 -1.82 3.40 16.01
CA ALA A 206 -0.83 2.77 15.13
C ALA A 206 -0.08 1.65 15.85
N LEU A 207 0.36 1.87 17.09
CA LEU A 207 0.99 0.84 17.91
C LEU A 207 0.06 -0.33 18.20
N ALA A 208 -1.20 -0.06 18.55
CA ALA A 208 -2.21 -1.10 18.77
C ALA A 208 -2.40 -1.97 17.51
N LEU A 209 -2.49 -1.35 16.33
CA LEU A 209 -2.59 -2.08 15.06
C LEU A 209 -1.35 -2.94 14.79
N VAL A 210 -0.14 -2.44 15.07
CA VAL A 210 1.08 -3.26 14.96
C VAL A 210 1.04 -4.44 15.93
N VAL A 211 0.66 -4.22 17.20
CA VAL A 211 0.52 -5.31 18.18
C VAL A 211 -0.51 -6.35 17.72
N LEU A 212 -1.66 -5.91 17.22
CA LEU A 212 -2.71 -6.79 16.68
C LEU A 212 -2.22 -7.58 15.46
N ALA A 213 -1.46 -6.94 14.56
CA ALA A 213 -0.89 -7.60 13.39
C ALA A 213 0.02 -8.78 13.80
N PHE A 214 0.84 -8.60 14.83
CA PHE A 214 1.71 -9.67 15.35
C PHE A 214 0.93 -10.72 16.15
N ALA A 215 -0.09 -10.32 16.92
CA ALA A 215 -0.88 -11.22 17.77
C ALA A 215 -1.81 -12.15 16.97
N PHE A 216 -2.41 -11.63 15.89
CA PHE A 216 -3.40 -12.35 15.09
C PHE A 216 -2.84 -12.85 13.76
N GLY A 217 -1.94 -12.09 13.11
CA GLY A 217 -1.41 -12.46 11.79
C GLY A 217 -0.45 -13.65 11.79
N ARG A 218 -0.03 -14.13 12.96
CA ARG A 218 0.78 -15.37 13.09
C ARG A 218 -0.07 -16.63 13.23
N ARG A 219 -1.40 -16.50 13.38
CA ARG A 219 -2.30 -17.64 13.55
C ARG A 219 -2.49 -18.33 12.22
N LYS A 220 -2.26 -19.65 12.20
CA LYS A 220 -2.53 -20.45 11.01
C LYS A 220 -3.99 -20.89 11.03
N ALA A 221 -4.76 -20.45 10.06
CA ALA A 221 -6.12 -20.96 9.86
C ALA A 221 -6.07 -22.38 9.29
N GLU A 222 -6.97 -23.23 9.77
CA GLU A 222 -7.17 -24.56 9.20
C GLU A 222 -7.64 -24.45 7.74
N ARG A 223 -6.97 -25.22 6.87
CA ARG A 223 -7.23 -25.28 5.44
C ARG A 223 -8.35 -26.30 5.17
N VAL A 224 -9.33 -25.90 4.38
CA VAL A 224 -10.52 -26.70 4.05
C VAL A 224 -10.65 -26.84 2.54
N GLU A 225 -11.28 -27.91 2.07
CA GLU A 225 -11.69 -28.00 0.67
C GLU A 225 -12.89 -27.07 0.42
N ARG A 226 -12.72 -26.13 -0.50
CA ARG A 226 -13.76 -25.14 -0.81
C ARG A 226 -13.56 -24.61 -2.22
N ARG A 227 -14.65 -24.53 -2.98
CA ARG A 227 -14.65 -23.84 -4.28
C ARG A 227 -14.43 -22.35 -4.04
N ILE A 228 -13.52 -21.76 -4.79
CA ILE A 228 -13.21 -20.33 -4.73
C ILE A 228 -13.71 -19.63 -6.00
N PRO A 229 -14.06 -18.33 -5.93
CA PRO A 229 -14.43 -17.58 -7.11
C PRO A 229 -13.29 -17.53 -8.14
N PRO A 230 -13.62 -17.36 -9.43
CA PRO A 230 -12.60 -17.18 -10.46
C PRO A 230 -11.81 -15.88 -10.23
N LEU A 231 -10.57 -15.82 -10.73
CA LEU A 231 -9.66 -14.69 -10.50
C LEU A 231 -10.23 -13.34 -10.92
N TRP A 232 -10.97 -13.28 -12.04
CA TRP A 232 -11.59 -12.05 -12.50
C TRP A 232 -12.63 -11.51 -11.52
N ALA A 233 -13.40 -12.39 -10.86
CA ALA A 233 -14.43 -11.99 -9.90
C ALA A 233 -13.79 -11.44 -8.61
N ILE A 234 -12.67 -12.03 -8.18
CA ILE A 234 -11.89 -11.55 -7.03
C ILE A 234 -11.32 -10.16 -7.32
N GLY A 235 -10.72 -9.97 -8.50
CA GLY A 235 -10.20 -8.67 -8.91
C GLY A 235 -11.30 -7.62 -9.09
N ALA A 236 -12.43 -7.98 -9.71
CA ALA A 236 -13.57 -7.08 -9.89
C ALA A 236 -14.18 -6.65 -8.54
N ALA A 237 -14.26 -7.55 -7.56
CA ALA A 237 -14.73 -7.20 -6.22
C ALA A 237 -13.81 -6.20 -5.52
N ALA A 238 -12.50 -6.39 -5.59
CA ALA A 238 -11.53 -5.42 -5.06
C ALA A 238 -11.61 -4.07 -5.79
N PHE A 239 -11.72 -4.10 -7.12
CA PHE A 239 -11.88 -2.90 -7.94
C PHE A 239 -13.12 -2.10 -7.50
N ALA A 240 -14.28 -2.76 -7.45
CA ALA A 240 -15.54 -2.13 -7.10
C ALA A 240 -15.50 -1.55 -5.67
N ALA A 241 -14.89 -2.26 -4.71
CA ALA A 241 -14.78 -1.78 -3.35
C ALA A 241 -13.88 -0.54 -3.24
N ILE A 242 -12.74 -0.50 -3.94
CA ILE A 242 -11.88 0.69 -3.97
C ILE A 242 -12.56 1.88 -4.64
N CYS A 243 -13.35 1.65 -5.70
CA CYS A 243 -14.10 2.74 -6.33
C CYS A 243 -15.07 3.45 -5.37
N THR A 244 -15.48 2.82 -4.26
CA THR A 244 -16.35 3.49 -3.26
C THR A 244 -15.65 4.55 -2.44
N VAL A 245 -14.30 4.50 -2.30
CA VAL A 245 -13.52 5.34 -1.37
C VAL A 245 -13.58 6.83 -1.71
N GLY A 246 -13.83 7.19 -2.97
CA GLY A 246 -13.90 8.58 -3.44
C GLY A 246 -15.27 9.04 -3.93
N LEU A 247 -16.35 8.29 -3.68
CA LEU A 247 -17.68 8.64 -4.22
C LEU A 247 -18.43 9.67 -3.37
N ASP A 248 -18.28 9.59 -2.06
CA ASP A 248 -19.11 10.34 -1.11
C ASP A 248 -18.34 10.54 0.20
N SER A 249 -18.11 11.81 0.57
CA SER A 249 -17.39 12.18 1.80
C SER A 249 -18.30 12.26 3.04
N THR A 250 -19.59 11.93 2.90
CA THR A 250 -20.55 11.92 4.02
C THR A 250 -20.51 10.61 4.82
N TRP A 251 -21.28 10.56 5.91
CA TRP A 251 -21.48 9.33 6.70
C TRP A 251 -22.09 8.17 5.89
N ALA A 252 -22.90 8.47 4.87
CA ALA A 252 -23.41 7.43 3.97
C ALA A 252 -22.27 6.81 3.15
N GLY A 253 -21.35 7.64 2.65
CA GLY A 253 -20.09 7.22 2.04
C GLY A 253 -19.23 6.37 2.96
N VAL A 254 -19.02 6.80 4.22
CA VAL A 254 -18.30 6.01 5.23
C VAL A 254 -18.91 4.62 5.40
N ALA A 255 -20.24 4.54 5.54
CA ALA A 255 -20.94 3.26 5.68
C ALA A 255 -20.80 2.38 4.43
N LEU A 256 -20.88 2.98 3.24
CA LEU A 256 -20.70 2.28 1.96
C LEU A 256 -19.28 1.70 1.84
N ILE A 257 -18.26 2.50 2.13
CA ILE A 257 -16.85 2.08 2.09
C ILE A 257 -16.62 0.93 3.08
N ALA A 258 -17.09 1.08 4.32
CA ALA A 258 -16.95 0.07 5.35
C ALA A 258 -17.67 -1.23 4.96
N ALA A 259 -18.87 -1.16 4.40
CA ALA A 259 -19.62 -2.32 3.93
C ALA A 259 -18.93 -3.02 2.75
N ALA A 260 -18.48 -2.26 1.74
CA ALA A 260 -17.85 -2.81 0.54
C ALA A 260 -16.50 -3.48 0.87
N LEU A 261 -15.62 -2.79 1.60
CA LEU A 261 -14.34 -3.34 2.02
C LEU A 261 -14.49 -4.45 3.04
N GLY A 262 -15.45 -4.32 3.96
CA GLY A 262 -15.79 -5.38 4.91
C GLY A 262 -16.24 -6.66 4.18
N ALA A 263 -17.08 -6.55 3.15
CA ALA A 263 -17.50 -7.68 2.34
C ALA A 263 -16.32 -8.34 1.60
N VAL A 264 -15.42 -7.55 1.01
CA VAL A 264 -14.20 -8.07 0.37
C VAL A 264 -13.27 -8.72 1.38
N ALA A 265 -13.06 -8.13 2.55
CA ALA A 265 -12.20 -8.65 3.60
C ALA A 265 -12.75 -9.96 4.19
N VAL A 266 -14.05 -10.01 4.51
CA VAL A 266 -14.73 -11.23 5.00
C VAL A 266 -14.71 -12.31 3.92
N GLY A 267 -15.01 -11.96 2.67
CA GLY A 267 -14.94 -12.87 1.53
C GLY A 267 -13.52 -13.44 1.34
N ALA A 268 -12.51 -12.58 1.35
CA ALA A 268 -11.11 -12.99 1.25
C ALA A 268 -10.69 -13.88 2.43
N ALA A 269 -11.04 -13.54 3.66
CA ALA A 269 -10.75 -14.36 4.84
C ALA A 269 -11.46 -15.73 4.76
N TYR A 270 -12.72 -15.75 4.33
CA TYR A 270 -13.48 -16.97 4.11
C TYR A 270 -12.83 -17.84 3.03
N PHE A 271 -12.56 -17.30 1.83
CA PHE A 271 -11.97 -18.08 0.74
C PHE A 271 -10.50 -18.41 0.95
N ALA A 272 -9.75 -17.63 1.74
CA ALA A 272 -8.35 -17.89 2.10
C ALA A 272 -8.14 -19.20 2.86
N ARG A 273 -9.19 -19.71 3.52
CA ARG A 273 -9.16 -21.05 4.13
C ARG A 273 -9.19 -22.18 3.10
N SER A 274 -9.57 -21.92 1.84
CA SER A 274 -9.59 -22.96 0.80
C SER A 274 -8.18 -23.46 0.49
N THR A 275 -7.99 -24.76 0.35
CA THR A 275 -6.74 -25.36 -0.19
C THR A 275 -6.37 -24.83 -1.58
N ALA A 276 -7.36 -24.38 -2.37
CA ALA A 276 -7.17 -23.79 -3.69
C ALA A 276 -6.76 -22.30 -3.65
N TRP A 277 -6.84 -21.63 -2.49
CA TRP A 277 -6.43 -20.23 -2.35
C TRP A 277 -4.92 -20.10 -2.24
N GLY A 278 -4.32 -19.26 -3.09
CA GLY A 278 -2.89 -18.99 -3.08
C GLY A 278 -2.55 -17.61 -3.63
N ARG A 279 -1.30 -17.47 -4.09
CA ARG A 279 -0.73 -16.20 -4.55
C ARG A 279 -1.50 -15.56 -5.70
N ARG A 280 -2.16 -16.35 -6.55
CA ARG A 280 -2.95 -15.86 -7.68
C ARG A 280 -4.16 -15.05 -7.25
N GLN A 281 -4.86 -15.50 -6.21
CA GLN A 281 -6.02 -14.81 -5.66
C GLN A 281 -5.61 -13.52 -4.96
N VAL A 282 -4.51 -13.55 -4.21
CA VAL A 282 -3.94 -12.34 -3.59
C VAL A 282 -3.48 -11.34 -4.65
N ALA A 283 -2.83 -11.80 -5.72
CA ALA A 283 -2.46 -10.97 -6.87
C ALA A 283 -3.70 -10.38 -7.58
N ALA A 284 -4.79 -11.15 -7.72
CA ALA A 284 -6.03 -10.65 -8.30
C ALA A 284 -6.64 -9.51 -7.46
N LEU A 285 -6.67 -9.64 -6.13
CA LEU A 285 -7.11 -8.56 -5.23
C LEU A 285 -6.26 -7.30 -5.40
N ALA A 286 -4.93 -7.44 -5.35
CA ALA A 286 -4.00 -6.33 -5.47
C ALA A 286 -4.11 -5.62 -6.83
N VAL A 287 -4.18 -6.38 -7.93
CA VAL A 287 -4.32 -5.83 -9.28
C VAL A 287 -5.68 -5.14 -9.45
N GLY A 288 -6.76 -5.73 -8.94
CA GLY A 288 -8.08 -5.10 -8.97
C GLY A 288 -8.10 -3.75 -8.26
N ALA A 289 -7.48 -3.67 -7.08
CA ALA A 289 -7.35 -2.43 -6.33
C ALA A 289 -6.51 -1.37 -7.06
N LEU A 290 -5.34 -1.74 -7.58
CA LEU A 290 -4.48 -0.81 -8.33
C LEU A 290 -5.14 -0.32 -9.63
N LEU A 291 -5.90 -1.19 -10.31
CA LEU A 291 -6.67 -0.80 -11.50
C LEU A 291 -7.79 0.17 -11.15
N ALA A 292 -8.44 0.04 -9.99
CA ALA A 292 -9.42 1.01 -9.54
C ALA A 292 -8.77 2.38 -9.29
N GLN A 293 -7.59 2.41 -8.66
CA GLN A 293 -6.85 3.65 -8.46
C GLN A 293 -6.48 4.32 -9.80
N ALA A 294 -5.91 3.55 -10.74
CA ALA A 294 -5.56 4.05 -12.07
C ALA A 294 -6.79 4.54 -12.85
N PHE A 295 -7.93 3.84 -12.72
CA PHE A 295 -9.19 4.22 -13.31
C PHE A 295 -9.71 5.55 -12.73
N LEU A 296 -9.72 5.70 -11.40
CA LEU A 296 -10.12 6.94 -10.74
C LEU A 296 -9.22 8.12 -11.10
N GLY A 297 -7.94 7.88 -11.40
CA GLY A 297 -7.01 8.91 -11.86
C GLY A 297 -7.45 9.61 -13.15
N PHE A 298 -8.24 8.96 -14.02
CA PHE A 298 -8.83 9.62 -15.19
C PHE A 298 -9.85 10.71 -14.83
N PHE A 299 -10.51 10.58 -13.68
CA PHE A 299 -11.54 11.50 -13.20
C PHE A 299 -11.01 12.48 -12.16
N THR A 300 -9.81 12.23 -11.61
CA THR A 300 -9.18 13.10 -10.62
C THR A 300 -8.70 14.37 -11.30
N GLU A 301 -9.01 15.53 -10.72
CA GLU A 301 -8.45 16.80 -11.17
C GLU A 301 -7.12 17.04 -10.45
N PRO A 302 -5.99 17.17 -11.18
CA PRO A 302 -4.71 17.41 -10.55
C PRO A 302 -4.68 18.78 -9.86
N LEU A 303 -3.87 18.89 -8.81
CA LEU A 303 -3.50 20.17 -8.22
C LEU A 303 -2.75 21.02 -9.27
N GLY A 304 -3.01 22.32 -9.28
CA GLY A 304 -2.40 23.24 -10.22
C GLY A 304 -3.00 23.20 -11.64
N GLY A 305 -2.23 23.65 -12.63
CA GLY A 305 -2.66 23.79 -14.02
C GLY A 305 -2.00 22.77 -14.95
N VAL A 306 -2.16 21.47 -14.67
CA VAL A 306 -1.54 20.40 -15.47
C VAL A 306 -2.19 20.30 -16.86
N ASP A 307 -1.37 20.23 -17.91
CA ASP A 307 -1.85 20.06 -19.29
C ASP A 307 -2.67 18.76 -19.45
N PRO A 308 -3.87 18.80 -20.07
CA PRO A 308 -4.72 17.62 -20.21
C PRO A 308 -4.05 16.46 -20.98
N VAL A 309 -3.25 16.74 -22.01
CA VAL A 309 -2.57 15.69 -22.78
C VAL A 309 -1.51 15.00 -21.92
N ALA A 310 -0.74 15.79 -21.14
CA ALA A 310 0.22 15.26 -20.19
C ALA A 310 -0.46 14.41 -19.10
N LYS A 311 -1.57 14.88 -18.53
CA LYS A 311 -2.39 14.15 -17.55
C LYS A 311 -2.87 12.80 -18.09
N TYR A 312 -3.58 12.80 -19.21
CA TYR A 312 -4.15 11.56 -19.75
C TYR A 312 -3.06 10.62 -20.29
N GLY A 313 -1.95 11.15 -20.81
CA GLY A 313 -0.78 10.37 -21.16
C GLY A 313 -0.19 9.63 -19.96
N HIS A 314 -0.07 10.32 -18.82
CA HIS A 314 0.34 9.70 -17.54
C HIS A 314 -0.63 8.58 -17.15
N ASN A 315 -1.94 8.86 -17.10
CA ASN A 315 -2.94 7.89 -16.65
C ASN A 315 -2.98 6.62 -17.52
N VAL A 316 -2.81 6.78 -18.84
CA VAL A 316 -2.67 5.64 -19.77
C VAL A 316 -1.40 4.84 -19.46
N ALA A 317 -0.25 5.51 -19.29
CA ALA A 317 1.01 4.85 -18.98
C ALA A 317 0.95 4.09 -17.64
N ALA A 318 0.36 4.71 -16.62
CA ALA A 318 0.16 4.13 -15.30
C ALA A 318 -0.76 2.89 -15.34
N THR A 319 -1.87 2.99 -16.09
CA THR A 319 -2.78 1.85 -16.32
C THR A 319 -2.07 0.69 -17.02
N LEU A 320 -1.31 0.97 -18.08
CA LEU A 320 -0.54 -0.04 -18.80
C LEU A 320 0.51 -0.70 -17.92
N LEU A 321 1.16 0.07 -17.04
CA LEU A 321 2.11 -0.45 -16.05
C LEU A 321 1.43 -1.45 -15.10
N VAL A 322 0.28 -1.09 -14.52
CA VAL A 322 -0.48 -1.98 -13.63
C VAL A 322 -0.92 -3.25 -14.36
N LEU A 323 -1.42 -3.13 -15.60
CA LEU A 323 -1.81 -4.27 -16.42
C LEU A 323 -0.63 -5.19 -16.73
N ALA A 324 0.52 -4.63 -17.10
CA ALA A 324 1.72 -5.39 -17.41
C ALA A 324 2.25 -6.15 -16.17
N LEU A 325 2.40 -5.46 -15.05
CA LEU A 325 2.86 -6.06 -13.78
C LEU A 325 1.86 -7.09 -13.26
N GLY A 326 0.56 -6.79 -13.33
CA GLY A 326 -0.51 -7.69 -12.89
C GLY A 326 -0.59 -8.97 -13.73
N ALA A 327 -0.58 -8.84 -15.06
CA ALA A 327 -0.56 -9.98 -15.97
C ALA A 327 0.67 -10.85 -15.73
N TRP A 328 1.82 -10.22 -15.49
CA TRP A 328 3.06 -10.92 -15.21
C TRP A 328 3.03 -11.65 -13.86
N ALA A 329 2.56 -11.00 -12.79
CA ALA A 329 2.41 -11.63 -11.47
C ALA A 329 1.48 -12.84 -11.54
N LEU A 330 0.31 -12.71 -12.17
CA LEU A 330 -0.68 -13.79 -12.32
C LEU A 330 -0.18 -14.98 -13.16
N ARG A 331 0.76 -14.75 -14.08
CA ARG A 331 1.43 -15.79 -14.87
C ARG A 331 2.53 -16.50 -14.08
N ARG A 332 3.32 -15.76 -13.30
CA ARG A 332 4.47 -16.30 -12.53
C ARG A 332 4.06 -17.07 -11.29
N THR A 333 2.92 -16.76 -10.69
CA THR A 333 2.42 -17.44 -9.48
C THR A 333 1.62 -18.71 -9.80
N ARG A 334 1.89 -19.37 -10.94
CA ARG A 334 1.33 -20.68 -11.30
C ARG A 334 1.97 -21.79 -10.49
#